data_AF-A0A3Q1F9Q0-F1
#
_entry.id   AF-A0A3Q1F9Q0-F1
#
_cell.length_a   1.000
_cell.length_b   1.000
_cell.length_c   1.000
_cell.angle_alpha   90.00
_cell.angle_beta   90.00
_cell.angle_gamma   90.00
#
_symmetry.space_group_name_H-M   'P 1'
#
loop_
_entity.id
_entity.type
_entity.pdbx_description
1 polymer ?
#
loop_
_entity_poly.entity_id
_entity_poly.type
_entity_poly.pdbx_seq_one_letter_code
_entity_poly.pdbx_strand_id
1 'polypeptide(L)'
;CCIVGFSILITVSLCLDLNCTVASELLKRPTNVRLTSHNMNLVLKWDPPEGTTSDMVYTTMYRSSATDYRIGCSNISSFECDFTALKISQYGNYTGRVQALLGEESSNWVESNYITLDTDTVIGSPTVSLSSNGPTLEVTIQDPVLSILTLRDVYNGVTYNITYWKKGQNEKARSIANMQQNRVVLNDLGPRTKYCVQVQINTDKNRNPSQPSNITCESTANAPWVAALVAFVIMAVAVALLVVVVVYWKSISQFLCPKDALPPHFEICMQMFHFI
;
A
#
# COMPACT_ATOMS: atom_id res chain seq x y z
N CYS A 1 39.43 -101.31 -26.53
CA CYS A 1 40.75 -100.71 -26.30
C CYS A 1 40.60 -99.41 -25.54
N CYS A 2 41.17 -99.37 -24.35
CA CYS A 2 41.28 -98.20 -23.48
C CYS A 2 42.32 -97.20 -24.01
N ILE A 3 42.36 -96.04 -23.33
CA ILE A 3 43.44 -95.04 -23.18
C ILE A 3 43.37 -93.88 -24.19
N VAL A 4 43.35 -92.58 -23.88
CA VAL A 4 43.38 -91.67 -22.69
C VAL A 4 43.01 -90.30 -23.33
N GLY A 5 42.20 -89.37 -22.82
CA GLY A 5 42.09 -88.76 -21.49
C GLY A 5 42.44 -87.26 -21.60
N PHE A 6 41.74 -86.43 -20.81
CA PHE A 6 41.96 -85.00 -20.50
C PHE A 6 41.25 -83.92 -21.32
N SER A 7 40.05 -83.59 -20.83
CA SER A 7 39.66 -82.28 -20.28
C SER A 7 40.48 -81.05 -20.70
N ILE A 8 39.79 -80.05 -21.25
CA ILE A 8 39.64 -78.69 -20.67
C ILE A 8 38.59 -77.93 -21.51
N LEU A 9 37.45 -77.64 -20.88
CA LEU A 9 36.46 -76.68 -21.35
C LEU A 9 37.09 -75.28 -21.30
N ILE A 10 37.21 -74.60 -22.44
CA ILE A 10 37.31 -73.14 -22.49
C ILE A 10 36.52 -72.65 -23.71
N THR A 11 35.19 -72.68 -23.62
CA THR A 11 34.36 -71.72 -24.37
C THR A 11 34.34 -70.44 -23.56
N VAL A 12 35.35 -69.58 -23.76
CA VAL A 12 35.30 -68.21 -23.24
C VAL A 12 34.26 -67.48 -24.06
N SER A 13 33.10 -67.35 -23.42
CA SER A 13 32.01 -66.46 -23.75
C SER A 13 32.55 -65.12 -24.24
N LEU A 14 32.23 -64.76 -25.49
CA LEU A 14 32.27 -63.36 -25.92
C LEU A 14 31.17 -62.63 -25.12
N CYS A 15 31.50 -62.23 -23.89
CA CYS A 15 30.83 -61.11 -23.27
C CYS A 15 31.25 -59.88 -24.07
N LEU A 16 30.42 -59.52 -25.04
CA LEU A 16 30.32 -58.14 -25.48
C LEU A 16 30.16 -57.33 -24.21
N ASP A 17 31.20 -56.56 -23.86
CA ASP A 17 31.10 -55.45 -22.92
C ASP A 17 30.08 -54.47 -23.52
N LEU A 18 28.79 -54.77 -23.33
CA LEU A 18 27.77 -53.75 -23.33
C LEU A 18 28.17 -52.84 -22.18
N ASN A 19 28.85 -51.76 -22.55
CA ASN A 19 28.95 -50.57 -21.75
C ASN A 19 27.50 -50.09 -21.57
N CYS A 20 26.82 -50.69 -20.60
CA CYS A 20 25.51 -50.26 -20.15
C CYS A 20 25.77 -49.00 -19.34
N THR A 21 26.09 -47.91 -20.03
CA THR A 21 25.74 -46.60 -19.54
C THR A 21 24.22 -46.62 -19.49
N VAL A 22 23.68 -46.99 -18.33
CA VAL A 22 22.34 -46.60 -17.93
C VAL A 22 22.39 -45.08 -17.96
N ALA A 23 22.09 -44.51 -19.13
CA ALA A 23 21.66 -43.14 -19.23
C ALA A 23 20.33 -43.12 -18.49
N SER A 24 20.41 -42.95 -17.17
CA SER A 24 19.27 -42.53 -16.37
C SER A 24 18.74 -41.30 -17.10
N GLU A 25 17.56 -41.44 -17.69
CA GLU A 25 16.95 -40.38 -18.47
C GLU A 25 16.77 -39.22 -17.50
N LEU A 26 17.68 -38.26 -17.54
CA LEU A 26 17.79 -37.26 -16.49
C LEU A 26 16.47 -36.47 -16.49
N LEU A 27 15.68 -36.64 -15.43
CA LEU A 27 14.38 -35.98 -15.30
C LEU A 27 14.55 -34.50 -15.62
N LYS A 28 13.71 -33.99 -16.53
CA LYS A 28 13.83 -32.61 -16.98
C LYS A 28 13.71 -31.65 -15.78
N ARG A 29 14.65 -30.73 -15.69
CA ARG A 29 14.73 -29.76 -14.60
C ARG A 29 13.72 -28.62 -14.77
N PRO A 30 13.22 -28.03 -13.66
CA PRO A 30 12.42 -26.81 -13.71
C PRO A 30 13.18 -25.66 -14.40
N THR A 31 12.42 -24.72 -14.97
CA THR A 31 12.96 -23.53 -15.65
C THR A 31 12.49 -22.24 -14.98
N ASN A 32 13.09 -21.10 -15.32
CA ASN A 32 12.70 -19.78 -14.80
C ASN A 32 12.57 -19.70 -13.26
N VAL A 33 13.47 -20.38 -12.56
CA VAL A 33 13.52 -20.40 -11.10
C VAL A 33 13.92 -19.03 -10.59
N ARG A 34 13.03 -18.38 -9.86
CA ARG A 34 13.19 -17.01 -9.36
C ARG A 34 12.72 -16.90 -7.92
N LEU A 35 13.53 -16.23 -7.11
CA LEU A 35 13.16 -15.83 -5.77
C LEU A 35 12.64 -14.40 -5.83
N THR A 36 11.47 -14.16 -5.24
CA THR A 36 10.81 -12.85 -5.25
C THR A 36 10.45 -12.46 -3.83
N SER A 37 10.52 -11.15 -3.53
CA SER A 37 10.07 -10.63 -2.25
C SER A 37 9.15 -9.44 -2.40
N HIS A 38 7.98 -9.51 -1.77
CA HIS A 38 7.01 -8.41 -1.69
C HIS A 38 6.53 -8.25 -0.26
N ASN A 39 6.66 -7.07 0.33
CA ASN A 39 6.32 -6.81 1.72
C ASN A 39 6.97 -7.81 2.71
N MET A 40 8.25 -8.16 2.49
CA MET A 40 8.97 -9.21 3.26
C MET A 40 8.38 -10.62 3.11
N ASN A 41 7.45 -10.85 2.17
CA ASN A 41 7.05 -12.19 1.78
C ASN A 41 8.02 -12.74 0.74
N LEU A 42 8.81 -13.75 1.10
CA LEU A 42 9.83 -14.38 0.29
C LEU A 42 9.27 -15.66 -0.35
N VAL A 43 9.08 -15.63 -1.66
CA VAL A 43 8.46 -16.73 -2.41
C VAL A 43 9.38 -17.17 -3.55
N LEU A 44 9.67 -18.47 -3.61
CA LEU A 44 10.35 -19.12 -4.72
C LEU A 44 9.31 -19.54 -5.76
N LYS A 45 9.54 -19.19 -7.04
CA LYS A 45 8.66 -19.53 -8.16
C LYS A 45 9.47 -20.19 -9.28
N TRP A 46 8.86 -21.11 -10.01
CA TRP A 46 9.48 -21.78 -11.16
C TRP A 46 8.43 -22.13 -12.20
N ASP A 47 8.89 -22.40 -13.42
CA ASP A 47 8.06 -22.94 -14.49
C ASP A 47 8.31 -24.45 -14.61
N PRO A 48 7.24 -25.24 -14.84
CA PRO A 48 7.36 -26.68 -15.01
C PRO A 48 8.16 -27.04 -16.27
N PRO A 49 8.87 -28.18 -16.29
CA PRO A 49 9.55 -28.66 -17.49
C PRO A 49 8.58 -28.97 -18.64
N GLU A 50 9.02 -28.86 -19.90
CA GLU A 50 8.20 -29.24 -21.04
C GLU A 50 7.83 -30.74 -21.03
N GLY A 51 6.54 -31.04 -21.13
CA GLY A 51 6.01 -32.41 -21.04
C GLY A 51 5.65 -32.85 -19.61
N THR A 52 5.42 -31.91 -18.69
CA THR A 52 5.00 -32.19 -17.31
C THR A 52 3.70 -32.99 -17.26
N THR A 53 3.71 -34.08 -16.49
CA THR A 53 2.54 -34.92 -16.17
C THR A 53 1.92 -34.49 -14.84
N SER A 54 0.67 -34.90 -14.58
CA SER A 54 -0.04 -34.60 -13.31
C SER A 54 0.66 -35.15 -12.06
N ASP A 55 1.55 -36.12 -12.24
CA ASP A 55 2.16 -36.89 -11.16
C ASP A 55 3.50 -36.29 -10.72
N MET A 56 3.96 -35.25 -11.40
CA MET A 56 5.20 -34.55 -11.05
C MET A 56 4.98 -33.68 -9.81
N VAL A 57 5.86 -33.84 -8.82
CA VAL A 57 5.89 -33.02 -7.61
C VAL A 57 7.24 -32.32 -7.47
N TYR A 58 7.30 -31.29 -6.64
CA TYR A 58 8.49 -30.47 -6.45
C TYR A 58 8.93 -30.48 -4.99
N THR A 59 10.23 -30.46 -4.79
CA THR A 59 10.84 -30.20 -3.49
C THR A 59 11.75 -29.00 -3.62
N THR A 60 11.68 -28.13 -2.62
CA THR A 60 12.41 -26.87 -2.55
C THR A 60 13.30 -26.86 -1.33
N MET A 61 14.43 -26.16 -1.46
CA MET A 61 15.30 -25.84 -0.34
C MET A 61 15.65 -24.37 -0.38
N TYR A 62 15.97 -23.81 0.77
CA TYR A 62 16.46 -22.45 0.89
C TYR A 62 17.67 -22.43 1.80
N ARG A 63 18.56 -21.47 1.58
CA ARG A 63 19.68 -21.20 2.48
C ARG A 63 19.78 -19.72 2.74
N SER A 64 20.39 -19.37 3.86
CA SER A 64 20.92 -18.02 4.07
C SER A 64 22.43 -18.01 3.92
N SER A 65 23.06 -16.84 3.78
CA SER A 65 24.53 -16.77 3.80
C SER A 65 25.18 -17.32 5.08
N ALA A 66 24.40 -17.47 6.16
CA ALA A 66 24.87 -17.98 7.46
C ALA A 66 24.47 -19.43 7.73
N THR A 67 23.69 -20.08 6.86
CA THR A 67 23.16 -21.42 7.11
C THR A 67 23.17 -22.30 5.87
N ASP A 68 23.33 -23.60 6.06
CA ASP A 68 23.18 -24.57 4.97
C ASP A 68 21.72 -24.67 4.47
N TYR A 69 21.56 -25.36 3.34
CA TYR A 69 20.25 -25.61 2.75
C TYR A 69 19.32 -26.33 3.73
N ARG A 70 18.15 -25.74 3.95
CA ARG A 70 17.03 -26.27 4.73
C ARG A 70 15.88 -26.58 3.78
N ILE A 71 15.09 -27.59 4.13
CA ILE A 71 13.88 -27.94 3.39
C ILE A 71 12.89 -26.77 3.47
N GLY A 72 12.37 -26.35 2.32
CA GLY A 72 11.27 -25.41 2.21
C GLY A 72 9.94 -26.16 2.18
N CYS A 73 9.33 -26.21 1.00
CA CYS A 73 8.21 -27.09 0.68
C CYS A 73 8.69 -28.42 0.09
N SER A 74 8.02 -29.53 0.42
CA SER A 74 8.33 -30.87 -0.06
C SER A 74 7.11 -31.53 -0.69
N ASN A 75 7.30 -32.26 -1.79
CA ASN A 75 6.25 -33.04 -2.47
C ASN A 75 5.00 -32.21 -2.79
N ILE A 76 5.19 -31.01 -3.33
CA ILE A 76 4.11 -30.10 -3.72
C ILE A 76 3.87 -30.14 -5.23
N SER A 77 2.63 -30.02 -5.67
CA SER A 77 2.26 -29.84 -7.08
C SER A 77 2.18 -28.37 -7.49
N SER A 78 2.32 -27.45 -6.53
CA SER A 78 2.40 -26.00 -6.78
C SER A 78 3.70 -25.63 -7.50
N PHE A 79 3.66 -24.52 -8.25
CA PHE A 79 4.82 -23.93 -8.92
C PHE A 79 5.44 -22.76 -8.13
N GLU A 80 5.03 -22.63 -6.87
CA GLU A 80 5.59 -21.68 -5.92
C GLU A 80 5.64 -22.27 -4.51
N CYS A 81 6.62 -21.78 -3.73
CA CYS A 81 6.80 -22.11 -2.32
C CYS A 81 7.09 -20.83 -1.52
N ASP A 82 6.29 -20.59 -0.48
CA ASP A 82 6.45 -19.48 0.46
C ASP A 82 7.44 -19.87 1.56
N PHE A 83 8.58 -19.17 1.62
CA PHE A 83 9.60 -19.38 2.65
C PHE A 83 9.39 -18.50 3.89
N THR A 84 8.54 -17.47 3.83
CA THR A 84 8.31 -16.58 4.98
C THR A 84 7.62 -17.31 6.13
N ALA A 85 6.78 -18.30 5.83
CA ALA A 85 6.20 -19.20 6.84
C ALA A 85 7.25 -19.99 7.66
N LEU A 86 8.51 -20.04 7.19
CA LEU A 86 9.60 -20.81 7.78
C LEU A 86 10.48 -20.01 8.75
N LYS A 87 9.97 -18.88 9.27
CA LYS A 87 10.62 -18.02 10.27
C LYS A 87 12.02 -17.53 9.83
N ILE A 88 12.08 -16.99 8.61
CA ILE A 88 13.27 -16.34 8.08
C ILE A 88 13.51 -14.99 8.78
N SER A 89 14.77 -14.52 8.75
CA SER A 89 15.18 -13.22 9.29
C SER A 89 14.96 -12.12 8.26
N GLN A 90 14.46 -10.97 8.70
CA GLN A 90 14.30 -9.77 7.88
C GLN A 90 15.61 -9.19 7.34
N TYR A 91 16.74 -9.50 7.97
CA TYR A 91 18.08 -9.03 7.57
C TYR A 91 18.91 -10.11 6.87
N GLY A 92 18.25 -11.22 6.48
CA GLY A 92 18.91 -12.35 5.86
C GLY A 92 19.07 -12.18 4.35
N ASN A 93 20.14 -12.78 3.83
CA ASN A 93 20.37 -12.94 2.40
C ASN A 93 20.02 -14.37 2.03
N TYR A 94 19.10 -14.54 1.10
CA TYR A 94 18.49 -15.83 0.77
C TYR A 94 18.73 -16.25 -0.66
N THR A 95 18.83 -17.56 -0.85
CA THR A 95 18.78 -18.23 -2.15
C THR A 95 17.92 -19.47 -2.02
N GLY A 96 17.04 -19.69 -2.99
CA GLY A 96 16.22 -20.89 -3.09
C GLY A 96 16.72 -21.82 -4.17
N ARG A 97 16.35 -23.09 -4.08
CA ARG A 97 16.51 -24.07 -5.15
C ARG A 97 15.33 -25.01 -5.20
N VAL A 98 15.05 -25.54 -6.38
CA VAL A 98 13.96 -26.50 -6.61
C VAL A 98 14.45 -27.65 -7.48
N GLN A 99 13.89 -28.83 -7.22
CA GLN A 99 13.99 -29.99 -8.10
C GLN A 99 12.60 -30.57 -8.37
N ALA A 100 12.43 -31.18 -9.54
CA ALA A 100 11.27 -32.00 -9.86
C ALA A 100 11.49 -33.43 -9.37
N LEU A 101 10.41 -34.11 -9.01
CA LEU A 101 10.37 -35.52 -8.64
C LEU A 101 9.25 -36.21 -9.40
N LEU A 102 9.52 -37.42 -9.88
CA LEU A 102 8.56 -38.29 -10.52
C LEU A 102 8.83 -39.73 -10.04
N GLY A 103 7.98 -40.23 -9.13
CA GLY A 103 8.25 -41.49 -8.43
C GLY A 103 9.53 -41.41 -7.59
N GLU A 104 10.50 -42.30 -7.84
CA GLU A 104 11.81 -42.30 -7.17
C GLU A 104 12.88 -41.47 -7.91
N GLU A 105 12.57 -40.99 -9.12
CA GLU A 105 13.50 -40.18 -9.91
C GLU A 105 13.42 -38.70 -9.52
N SER A 106 14.58 -38.02 -9.55
CA SER A 106 14.67 -36.59 -9.29
C SER A 106 15.53 -35.87 -10.32
N SER A 107 15.15 -34.65 -10.64
CA SER A 107 15.96 -33.79 -11.51
C SER A 107 17.13 -33.21 -10.74
N ASN A 108 18.12 -32.68 -11.47
CA ASN A 108 19.12 -31.80 -10.86
C ASN A 108 18.44 -30.59 -10.20
N TRP A 109 19.03 -30.11 -9.09
CA TRP A 109 18.64 -28.87 -8.45
C TRP A 109 18.87 -27.67 -9.36
N VAL A 110 17.94 -26.73 -9.35
CA VAL A 110 18.06 -25.44 -10.04
C VAL A 110 17.97 -24.34 -9.00
N GLU A 111 19.05 -23.56 -8.87
CA GLU A 111 19.14 -22.43 -7.93
C GLU A 111 18.50 -21.17 -8.53
N SER A 112 17.96 -20.31 -7.65
CA SER A 112 17.39 -19.01 -7.99
C SER A 112 18.44 -17.88 -7.98
N ASN A 113 17.99 -16.67 -8.29
CA ASN A 113 18.71 -15.46 -7.89
C ASN A 113 18.83 -15.34 -6.36
N TYR A 114 19.71 -14.44 -5.91
CA TYR A 114 19.83 -14.05 -4.51
C TYR A 114 18.91 -12.85 -4.20
N ILE A 115 18.44 -12.76 -2.96
CA ILE A 115 17.71 -11.60 -2.41
C ILE A 115 18.22 -11.32 -1.00
N THR A 116 18.58 -10.07 -0.73
CA THR A 116 18.76 -9.54 0.62
C THR A 116 17.43 -8.91 1.05
N LEU A 117 16.79 -9.47 2.09
CA LEU A 117 15.36 -9.25 2.31
C LEU A 117 15.03 -7.79 2.65
N ASP A 118 15.81 -7.12 3.50
CA ASP A 118 15.60 -5.72 3.88
C ASP A 118 16.00 -4.70 2.80
N THR A 119 16.84 -5.06 1.83
CA THR A 119 17.28 -4.13 0.78
C THR A 119 16.59 -4.32 -0.55
N ASP A 120 16.16 -5.54 -0.86
CA ASP A 120 15.70 -5.93 -2.20
C ASP A 120 14.19 -6.21 -2.25
N THR A 121 13.50 -6.31 -1.11
CA THR A 121 12.05 -6.52 -1.11
C THR A 121 11.33 -5.37 -1.80
N VAL A 122 10.30 -5.68 -2.58
CA VAL A 122 9.37 -4.66 -3.05
C VAL A 122 8.49 -4.23 -1.89
N ILE A 123 8.47 -2.94 -1.56
CA ILE A 123 7.57 -2.37 -0.56
C ILE A 123 6.29 -1.94 -1.28
N GLY A 124 5.15 -2.47 -0.84
CA GLY A 124 3.84 -2.16 -1.36
C GLY A 124 3.40 -0.73 -1.04
N SER A 125 2.32 -0.30 -1.69
CA SER A 125 1.81 1.05 -1.56
C SER A 125 1.24 1.36 -0.16
N PRO A 126 1.46 2.57 0.40
CA PRO A 126 0.76 2.99 1.61
C PRO A 126 -0.72 3.27 1.31
N THR A 127 -1.55 3.17 2.35
CA THR A 127 -2.96 3.59 2.27
C THR A 127 -3.06 5.06 2.67
N VAL A 128 -3.72 5.87 1.83
CA VAL A 128 -3.84 7.32 2.03
C VAL A 128 -5.30 7.72 2.17
N SER A 129 -5.60 8.45 3.24
CA SER A 129 -6.91 9.05 3.50
C SER A 129 -6.77 10.56 3.62
N LEU A 130 -7.77 11.28 3.10
CA LEU A 130 -7.79 12.74 3.05
C LEU A 130 -8.98 13.25 3.86
N SER A 131 -8.76 14.32 4.61
CA SER A 131 -9.81 15.05 5.33
C SER A 131 -9.68 16.53 5.06
N SER A 132 -10.76 17.20 4.68
CA SER A 132 -10.75 18.65 4.48
C SER A 132 -11.11 19.39 5.77
N ASN A 133 -10.33 20.43 6.07
CA ASN A 133 -10.66 21.38 7.14
C ASN A 133 -10.60 22.82 6.59
N GLY A 134 -11.70 23.29 6.02
CA GLY A 134 -11.73 24.57 5.33
C GLY A 134 -10.77 24.58 4.12
N PRO A 135 -9.83 25.53 4.02
CA PRO A 135 -8.91 25.62 2.90
C PRO A 135 -7.70 24.69 3.03
N THR A 136 -7.67 23.78 4.00
CA THR A 136 -6.56 22.82 4.18
C THR A 136 -7.01 21.38 3.94
N LEU A 137 -6.05 20.51 3.63
CA LEU A 137 -6.25 19.06 3.59
C LEU A 137 -5.32 18.39 4.59
N GLU A 138 -5.86 17.60 5.51
CA GLU A 138 -5.10 16.64 6.30
C GLU A 138 -4.93 15.35 5.50
N VAL A 139 -3.68 14.93 5.32
CA VAL A 139 -3.27 13.67 4.69
C VAL A 139 -2.90 12.71 5.83
N THR A 140 -3.63 11.61 5.93
CA THR A 140 -3.32 10.52 6.87
C THR A 140 -2.83 9.31 6.10
N ILE A 141 -1.64 8.82 6.47
CA ILE A 141 -0.89 7.76 5.81
C ILE A 141 -0.86 6.54 6.74
N GLN A 142 -1.18 5.37 6.19
CA GLN A 142 -1.02 4.09 6.87
C GLN A 142 0.03 3.25 6.14
N ASP A 143 0.97 2.72 6.92
CA ASP A 143 2.06 1.89 6.42
C ASP A 143 1.52 0.57 5.83
N PRO A 144 2.17 0.02 4.78
CA PRO A 144 1.82 -1.29 4.26
C PRO A 144 2.08 -2.36 5.31
N VAL A 145 1.25 -3.39 5.29
CA VAL A 145 1.44 -4.58 6.13
C VAL A 145 2.55 -5.43 5.52
N LEU A 146 3.57 -5.70 6.33
CA LEU A 146 4.66 -6.61 5.99
C LEU A 146 4.42 -7.98 6.65
N SER A 147 4.95 -9.04 6.04
CA SER A 147 4.66 -10.42 6.45
C SER A 147 5.39 -10.88 7.73
N ILE A 148 6.48 -10.21 8.13
CA ILE A 148 7.33 -10.65 9.25
C ILE A 148 7.18 -9.73 10.47
N LEU A 149 7.33 -8.42 10.28
CA LEU A 149 7.33 -7.37 11.32
C LEU A 149 6.73 -6.10 10.74
N THR A 150 6.46 -5.05 11.52
CA THR A 150 5.96 -3.79 10.92
C THR A 150 7.05 -3.07 10.12
N LEU A 151 6.65 -2.18 9.21
CA LEU A 151 7.59 -1.38 8.40
C LEU A 151 8.61 -0.63 9.28
N ARG A 152 8.14 -0.05 10.39
CA ARG A 152 8.97 0.74 11.32
C ARG A 152 9.85 -0.11 12.22
N ASP A 153 9.55 -1.39 12.40
CA ASP A 153 10.42 -2.32 13.14
C ASP A 153 11.63 -2.77 12.28
N VAL A 154 11.46 -2.80 10.95
CA VAL A 154 12.54 -3.17 10.02
C VAL A 154 13.37 -1.97 9.59
N TYR A 155 12.71 -0.82 9.38
CA TYR A 155 13.33 0.41 8.90
C TYR A 155 13.17 1.53 9.93
N ASN A 156 14.28 1.97 10.53
CA ASN A 156 14.27 3.07 11.50
C ASN A 156 14.06 4.44 10.82
N GLY A 157 14.39 4.55 9.53
CA GLY A 157 14.38 5.80 8.76
C GLY A 157 13.23 5.93 7.76
N VAL A 158 12.04 5.45 8.07
CA VAL A 158 10.88 5.58 7.17
C VAL A 158 10.52 7.05 6.97
N THR A 159 10.45 7.45 5.70
CA THR A 159 10.00 8.78 5.29
C THR A 159 9.00 8.68 4.13
N TYR A 160 8.19 9.72 3.97
CA TYR A 160 7.16 9.81 2.94
C TYR A 160 7.45 10.97 2.00
N ASN A 161 7.31 10.70 0.70
CA ASN A 161 7.26 11.69 -0.36
C ASN A 161 5.80 11.88 -0.76
N ILE A 162 5.24 13.04 -0.45
CA ILE A 162 3.83 13.38 -0.68
C ILE A 162 3.77 14.33 -1.86
N THR A 163 3.17 13.88 -2.96
CA THR A 163 2.95 14.68 -4.17
C THR A 163 1.47 15.03 -4.27
N TYR A 164 1.16 16.30 -4.48
CA TYR A 164 -0.22 16.78 -4.57
C TYR A 164 -0.41 17.83 -5.66
N TRP A 165 -1.60 17.86 -6.26
CA TRP A 165 -1.92 18.77 -7.36
C TRP A 165 -3.42 19.08 -7.40
N LYS A 166 -3.78 20.18 -8.04
CA LYS A 166 -5.19 20.50 -8.33
C LYS A 166 -5.70 19.55 -9.42
N LYS A 167 -6.92 19.03 -9.28
CA LYS A 167 -7.50 18.10 -10.27
C LYS A 167 -7.46 18.72 -11.67
N GLY A 168 -6.85 18.01 -12.62
CA GLY A 168 -6.65 18.47 -14.00
C GLY A 168 -5.43 19.37 -14.24
N GLN A 169 -4.57 19.56 -13.23
CA GLN A 169 -3.32 20.32 -13.31
C GLN A 169 -2.14 19.51 -12.75
N ASN A 170 -2.01 18.26 -13.19
CA ASN A 170 -0.99 17.32 -12.70
C ASN A 170 0.44 17.84 -12.99
N GLU A 171 0.60 18.62 -14.05
CA GLU A 171 1.85 19.29 -14.44
C GLU A 171 2.30 20.37 -13.43
N LYS A 172 1.40 20.84 -12.56
CA LYS A 172 1.68 21.81 -11.49
C LYS A 172 1.75 21.15 -10.11
N ALA A 173 2.13 19.87 -10.08
CA ALA A 173 2.28 19.13 -8.83
C ALA A 173 3.32 19.76 -7.92
N ARG A 174 3.01 19.75 -6.62
CA ARG A 174 3.91 20.14 -5.54
C ARG A 174 4.25 18.90 -4.75
N SER A 175 5.49 18.82 -4.26
CA SER A 175 5.97 17.68 -3.48
C SER A 175 6.51 18.11 -2.14
N ILE A 176 6.19 17.36 -1.10
CA ILE A 176 6.82 17.44 0.23
C ILE A 176 7.61 16.15 0.40
N ALA A 177 8.93 16.27 0.51
CA ALA A 177 9.82 15.12 0.63
C ALA A 177 10.25 14.91 2.09
N ASN A 178 10.70 13.68 2.40
CA ASN A 178 11.30 13.31 3.68
C ASN A 178 10.40 13.53 4.92
N MET A 179 9.07 13.41 4.78
CA MET A 179 8.15 13.53 5.91
C MET A 179 8.18 12.27 6.77
N GLN A 180 8.43 12.40 8.08
CA GLN A 180 8.48 11.24 9.00
C GLN A 180 7.13 10.94 9.67
N GLN A 181 6.24 11.93 9.71
CA GLN A 181 4.94 11.82 10.35
C GLN A 181 3.92 11.19 9.42
N ASN A 182 3.08 10.31 9.96
CA ASN A 182 1.99 9.66 9.24
C ASN A 182 0.81 10.62 8.97
N ARG A 183 0.86 11.84 9.51
CA ARG A 183 -0.16 12.86 9.34
C ARG A 183 0.50 14.18 8.95
N VAL A 184 0.01 14.79 7.88
CA VAL A 184 0.53 16.03 7.34
C VAL A 184 -0.63 16.91 6.91
N VAL A 185 -0.58 18.20 7.28
CA VAL A 185 -1.57 19.18 6.82
C VAL A 185 -1.00 19.96 5.63
N LEU A 186 -1.69 19.87 4.50
CA LEU A 186 -1.42 20.69 3.32
C LEU A 186 -2.12 22.04 3.46
N ASN A 187 -1.31 23.09 3.51
CA ASN A 187 -1.76 24.48 3.61
C ASN A 187 -1.71 25.18 2.24
N ASP A 188 -2.17 26.44 2.20
CA ASP A 188 -2.12 27.31 1.02
C ASP A 188 -2.81 26.70 -0.22
N LEU A 189 -3.93 26.03 0.02
CA LEU A 189 -4.78 25.47 -1.03
C LEU A 189 -5.93 26.45 -1.33
N GLY A 190 -6.37 26.46 -2.59
CA GLY A 190 -7.52 27.24 -2.99
C GLY A 190 -8.79 26.71 -2.30
N PRO A 191 -9.71 27.58 -1.85
CA PRO A 191 -10.99 27.13 -1.31
C PRO A 191 -11.86 26.49 -2.40
N ARG A 192 -12.77 25.58 -2.02
CA ARG A 192 -13.71 24.90 -2.95
C ARG A 192 -13.03 24.27 -4.16
N THR A 193 -11.83 23.76 -3.97
CA THR A 193 -11.00 23.23 -5.04
C THR A 193 -10.67 21.77 -4.74
N LYS A 194 -10.81 20.91 -5.76
CA LYS A 194 -10.48 19.50 -5.64
C LYS A 194 -8.98 19.28 -5.85
N TYR A 195 -8.32 18.71 -4.86
CA TYR A 195 -6.92 18.33 -4.90
C TYR A 195 -6.78 16.81 -4.90
N CYS A 196 -5.75 16.30 -5.55
CA CYS A 196 -5.38 14.91 -5.58
C CYS A 196 -3.99 14.74 -4.95
N VAL A 197 -3.79 13.63 -4.23
CA VAL A 197 -2.58 13.32 -3.48
C VAL A 197 -2.13 11.91 -3.83
N GLN A 198 -0.82 11.73 -3.96
CA GLN A 198 -0.15 10.46 -4.11
C GLN A 198 1.08 10.43 -3.19
N VAL A 199 1.29 9.30 -2.51
CA VAL A 199 2.35 9.14 -1.52
C VAL A 199 3.25 7.97 -1.89
N GLN A 200 4.55 8.14 -1.75
CA GLN A 200 5.56 7.08 -1.82
C GLN A 200 6.35 7.02 -0.52
N ILE A 201 6.81 5.83 -0.17
CA ILE A 201 7.64 5.59 1.02
C ILE A 201 9.09 5.43 0.59
N ASN A 202 9.98 6.07 1.34
CA ASN A 202 11.42 5.92 1.25
C ASN A 202 11.95 5.37 2.57
N THR A 203 12.96 4.50 2.48
CA THR A 203 13.61 3.91 3.66
C THR A 203 15.11 4.16 3.61
N ASP A 204 15.78 3.95 4.74
CA ASP A 204 17.22 4.11 4.90
C ASP A 204 18.04 2.98 4.23
N LYS A 205 17.48 1.77 4.15
CA LYS A 205 18.18 0.59 3.62
C LYS A 205 17.75 0.19 2.21
N ASN A 206 16.45 0.16 1.94
CA ASN A 206 15.94 -0.17 0.62
C ASN A 206 16.02 1.08 -0.27
N ARG A 207 16.89 1.01 -1.28
CA ARG A 207 17.14 2.12 -2.21
C ARG A 207 15.98 2.37 -3.16
N ASN A 208 15.15 1.36 -3.40
CA ASN A 208 13.98 1.49 -4.25
C ASN A 208 12.83 2.07 -3.40
N PRO A 209 12.18 3.16 -3.83
CA PRO A 209 10.97 3.63 -3.19
C PRO A 209 9.87 2.57 -3.22
N SER A 210 8.92 2.66 -2.29
CA SER A 210 7.72 1.83 -2.37
C SER A 210 6.95 2.09 -3.65
N GLN A 211 6.06 1.16 -3.98
CA GLN A 211 5.01 1.44 -4.95
C GLN A 211 4.24 2.70 -4.52
N PRO A 212 3.85 3.57 -5.47
CA PRO A 212 3.04 4.73 -5.16
C PRO A 212 1.66 4.34 -4.65
N SER A 213 1.10 5.13 -3.74
CA SER A 213 -0.29 5.02 -3.35
C SER A 213 -1.22 5.22 -4.54
N ASN A 214 -2.44 4.73 -4.39
CA ASN A 214 -3.55 5.17 -5.22
C ASN A 214 -3.71 6.69 -5.11
N ILE A 215 -4.15 7.31 -6.21
CA ILE A 215 -4.41 8.74 -6.25
C ILE A 215 -5.74 8.98 -5.53
N THR A 216 -5.67 9.61 -4.36
CA THR A 216 -6.84 9.97 -3.56
C THR A 216 -7.12 11.45 -3.75
N CYS A 217 -8.38 11.84 -3.97
CA CYS A 217 -8.74 13.24 -4.20
C CYS A 217 -9.86 13.71 -3.29
N GLU A 218 -9.72 14.91 -2.72
CA GLU A 218 -10.69 15.52 -1.81
C GLU A 218 -10.85 17.01 -2.13
N SER A 219 -12.02 17.57 -1.82
CA SER A 219 -12.33 18.98 -2.09
C SER A 219 -12.15 19.82 -0.85
N THR A 220 -11.45 20.95 -0.96
CA THR A 220 -11.37 21.93 0.11
C THR A 220 -12.73 22.61 0.33
N ALA A 221 -13.00 23.04 1.56
CA ALA A 221 -14.14 23.86 1.91
C ALA A 221 -13.76 25.34 2.01
N ASN A 222 -14.76 26.18 2.30
CA ASN A 222 -14.50 27.57 2.69
C ASN A 222 -13.84 27.61 4.06
N ALA A 223 -13.03 28.63 4.30
CA ALA A 223 -12.50 28.82 5.63
C ALA A 223 -13.63 29.12 6.63
N PRO A 224 -13.64 28.51 7.83
CA PRO A 224 -14.69 28.69 8.82
C PRO A 224 -14.93 30.16 9.18
N TRP A 225 -13.87 30.97 9.19
CA TRP A 225 -13.95 32.41 9.48
C TRP A 225 -14.77 33.19 8.44
N VAL A 226 -14.88 32.70 7.19
CA VAL A 226 -15.73 33.35 6.18
C VAL A 226 -17.20 33.26 6.59
N ALA A 227 -17.65 32.13 7.12
CA ALA A 227 -19.02 31.99 7.61
C ALA A 227 -19.28 32.90 8.83
N ALA A 228 -18.30 32.99 9.73
CA ALA A 228 -18.38 33.88 10.89
C ALA A 228 -18.47 35.36 10.48
N LEU A 229 -17.66 35.80 9.51
CA LEU A 229 -17.72 37.16 8.98
C LEU A 229 -19.07 37.46 8.31
N VAL A 230 -19.60 36.53 7.51
CA VAL A 230 -20.91 36.70 6.87
C VAL A 230 -22.03 36.82 7.91
N ALA A 231 -22.02 35.96 8.94
CA ALA A 231 -22.99 36.03 10.03
C ALA A 231 -22.89 37.36 10.80
N PHE A 232 -21.67 37.84 11.06
CA PHE A 232 -21.45 39.14 11.71
C PHE A 232 -22.02 40.30 10.89
N VAL A 233 -21.79 40.31 9.57
CA VAL A 233 -22.35 41.32 8.66
C VAL A 233 -23.88 41.29 8.65
N ILE A 234 -24.48 40.10 8.57
CA ILE A 234 -25.95 39.95 8.61
C ILE A 234 -26.52 40.48 9.92
N MET A 235 -25.89 40.16 11.06
CA MET A 235 -26.31 40.63 12.38
C MET A 235 -26.22 42.16 12.48
N ALA A 236 -25.11 42.75 12.00
CA ALA A 236 -24.94 44.21 11.99
C ALA A 236 -26.02 44.91 11.16
N VAL A 237 -26.36 44.38 9.99
CA VAL A 237 -27.43 44.91 9.14
C VAL A 237 -28.80 44.79 9.81
N ALA A 238 -29.11 43.65 10.44
CA ALA A 238 -30.36 43.46 11.15
C ALA A 238 -30.52 44.45 12.31
N VAL A 239 -29.47 44.67 13.10
CA VAL A 239 -29.46 45.67 14.19
C VAL A 239 -29.66 47.08 13.63
N ALA A 240 -28.98 47.44 12.55
CA ALA A 240 -29.15 48.74 11.92
C ALA A 240 -30.59 48.97 11.43
N LEU A 241 -31.21 47.96 10.80
CA LEU A 241 -32.60 48.03 10.38
C LEU A 241 -33.57 48.17 11.57
N LEU A 242 -33.34 47.43 12.66
CA LEU A 242 -34.13 47.56 13.88
C LEU A 242 -34.03 48.97 14.48
N VAL A 243 -32.84 49.55 14.53
CA VAL A 243 -32.64 50.93 15.00
C VAL A 243 -33.41 51.92 14.12
N VAL A 244 -33.34 51.77 12.79
CA VAL A 244 -34.09 52.63 11.85
C VAL A 244 -35.60 52.51 12.08
N VAL A 245 -36.13 51.29 12.25
CA VAL A 245 -37.56 51.07 12.52
C VAL A 245 -37.98 51.73 13.84
N VAL A 246 -37.20 51.58 14.91
CA VAL A 246 -37.51 52.19 16.22
C VAL A 246 -37.47 53.73 16.15
N VAL A 247 -36.46 54.29 15.48
CA VAL A 247 -36.35 55.75 15.30
C VAL A 247 -37.52 56.27 14.45
N TYR A 248 -37.86 55.57 13.39
CA TYR A 248 -38.98 55.93 12.52
C TYR A 248 -40.33 55.85 13.25
N TRP A 249 -40.56 54.78 14.02
CA TRP A 249 -41.74 54.63 14.87
C TRP A 249 -41.85 55.73 15.92
N LYS A 250 -40.73 56.06 16.59
CA LYS A 250 -40.69 57.16 17.57
C LYS A 250 -40.99 58.51 16.92
N SER A 251 -40.45 58.76 15.72
CA SER A 251 -40.74 59.97 14.94
C SER A 251 -42.22 60.07 14.58
N ILE A 252 -42.81 59.00 14.01
CA ILE A 252 -44.25 58.95 13.69
C ILE A 252 -45.11 59.15 14.93
N SER A 253 -44.77 58.51 16.05
CA SER A 253 -45.49 58.67 17.32
C SER A 253 -45.46 60.12 17.82
N GLN A 254 -44.34 60.83 17.67
CA GLN A 254 -44.23 62.25 18.00
C GLN A 254 -45.05 63.14 17.06
N PHE A 255 -45.14 62.79 15.77
CA PHE A 255 -45.98 63.51 14.81
C PHE A 255 -47.48 63.28 15.04
N LEU A 256 -47.89 62.07 15.43
CA LEU A 256 -49.30 61.70 15.61
C LEU A 256 -49.90 62.16 16.95
N CYS A 257 -49.12 62.19 18.04
CA CYS A 257 -49.55 62.80 19.30
C CYS A 257 -48.42 63.74 19.81
N PRO A 258 -48.42 65.04 19.43
CA PRO A 258 -47.44 66.01 19.92
C PRO A 258 -47.59 66.22 21.43
N LYS A 259 -46.46 66.38 22.14
CA LYS A 259 -46.41 66.50 23.62
C LYS A 259 -46.82 67.87 24.17
N ASP A 260 -47.32 68.77 23.33
CA ASP A 260 -47.76 70.08 23.79
C ASP A 260 -49.15 69.97 24.45
N ALA A 261 -49.30 70.65 25.59
CA ALA A 261 -50.44 70.55 26.50
C ALA A 261 -51.80 70.58 25.77
N LEU A 262 -52.44 69.42 25.66
CA LEU A 262 -53.77 69.28 25.07
C LEU A 262 -54.84 69.79 26.05
N PRO A 263 -55.73 70.71 25.66
CA PRO A 263 -56.92 71.07 26.43
C PRO A 263 -57.86 69.85 26.56
N PRO A 264 -58.66 69.75 27.63
CA PRO A 264 -59.21 68.50 28.18
C PRO A 264 -60.36 67.86 27.35
N HIS A 265 -60.31 67.85 26.02
CA HIS A 265 -61.41 67.40 25.17
C HIS A 265 -61.05 66.39 24.05
N PHE A 266 -59.81 65.90 23.98
CA PHE A 266 -59.41 64.89 22.99
C PHE A 266 -58.96 63.57 23.63
N GLU A 267 -59.91 62.79 24.14
CA GLU A 267 -59.73 61.41 24.64
C GLU A 267 -59.72 60.35 23.51
N ILE A 268 -59.02 60.58 22.38
CA ILE A 268 -59.09 59.65 21.23
C ILE A 268 -57.74 58.96 20.89
N CYS A 269 -56.56 59.47 21.33
CA CYS A 269 -55.26 58.82 21.00
C CYS A 269 -55.02 57.48 21.75
N MET A 270 -55.78 57.13 22.81
CA MET A 270 -55.39 56.02 23.71
C MET A 270 -56.05 54.65 23.43
N GLN A 271 -57.08 54.58 22.57
CA GLN A 271 -57.84 53.34 22.38
C GLN A 271 -57.38 52.43 21.22
N MET A 272 -56.46 52.89 20.35
CA MET A 272 -56.06 52.13 19.15
C MET A 272 -54.73 51.37 19.27
N PHE A 273 -54.16 51.29 20.47
CA PHE A 273 -52.95 50.49 20.74
C PHE A 273 -53.17 49.27 21.64
N HIS A 274 -54.41 49.04 22.11
CA HIS A 274 -54.75 47.89 22.97
C HIS A 274 -55.18 46.63 22.17
N PHE A 275 -55.02 46.64 20.84
CA PHE A 275 -55.34 45.53 19.94
C PHE A 275 -54.28 45.38 18.84
N ILE A 276 -53.01 45.18 19.23
CA ILE A 276 -51.99 44.48 18.42
C ILE A 276 -51.27 43.52 19.36
#